data_AF-A0A0F9G0E0-F1
#
_entry.id   AF-A0A0F9G0E0-F1
#
_cell.length_a   1.000
_cell.length_b   1.000
_cell.length_c   1.000
_cell.angle_alpha   90.00
_cell.angle_beta   90.00
_cell.angle_gamma   90.00
#
_symmetry.space_group_name_H-M   'P 1'
#
loop_
_entity.id
_entity.type
_entity.pdbx_description
1 polymer ?
#
loop_
_entity_poly.entity_id
_entity_poly.type
_entity_poly.pdbx_seq_one_letter_code
_entity_poly.pdbx_strand_id
1 'polypeptide(L)'
;MDSRKNLELARNIIIKEYNTLVREIILDKDRPVLKVVFHIEIYLYIRYNEYEEYSYCAIFSPNPDDQMRFDNYDDIWDVKTRPHHFHVRGMQSVI
;
A
#
# COMPACT_ATOMS: atom_id res chain seq x y z
N MET A 1 17.96 3.28 0.80
CA MET A 1 17.76 1.99 1.52
C MET A 1 17.17 0.99 0.51
N ASP A 2 17.36 -0.33 0.67
CA ASP A 2 16.94 -1.31 -0.36
C ASP A 2 15.42 -1.59 -0.30
N SER A 3 14.69 -1.19 -1.34
CA SER A 3 13.24 -1.41 -1.48
C SER A 3 12.85 -2.88 -1.34
N ARG A 4 13.69 -3.81 -1.80
CA ARG A 4 13.49 -5.26 -1.66
C ARG A 4 13.51 -5.70 -0.20
N LYS A 5 14.46 -5.19 0.58
CA LYS A 5 14.57 -5.51 2.00
C LYS A 5 13.33 -5.09 2.77
N ASN A 6 12.76 -3.93 2.45
CA ASN A 6 11.51 -3.45 3.06
C ASN A 6 10.32 -4.34 2.71
N LEU A 7 10.25 -4.84 1.48
CA LEU A 7 9.21 -5.80 1.08
C LEU A 7 9.34 -7.15 1.80
N GLU A 8 10.57 -7.64 2.02
CA GLU A 8 10.79 -8.86 2.82
C GLU A 8 10.37 -8.66 4.28
N LEU A 9 10.62 -7.49 4.86
CA LEU A 9 10.13 -7.14 6.19
C LEU A 9 8.60 -7.13 6.22
N ALA A 10 7.95 -6.46 5.27
CA ALA A 10 6.50 -6.43 5.15
C ALA A 10 5.91 -7.85 5.00
N ARG A 11 6.52 -8.68 4.16
CA ARG A 11 6.16 -10.09 3.99
C ARG A 11 6.22 -10.86 5.30
N ASN A 12 7.31 -10.72 6.05
CA ASN A 12 7.48 -11.41 7.33
C ASN A 12 6.43 -10.99 8.36
N ILE A 13 6.08 -9.70 8.41
CA ILE A 13 5.01 -9.19 9.27
C ILE A 13 3.66 -9.80 8.87
N ILE A 14 3.35 -9.82 7.58
CA ILE A 14 2.08 -10.38 7.09
C ILE A 14 1.97 -11.87 7.39
N ILE A 15 3.04 -12.63 7.16
CA ILE A 15 3.07 -14.05 7.54
C ILE A 15 2.89 -14.21 9.04
N LYS A 16 3.58 -13.41 9.85
CA LYS A 16 3.51 -13.53 11.31
C LYS A 16 2.11 -13.24 11.86
N GLU A 17 1.46 -12.18 11.38
CA GLU A 17 0.21 -11.68 11.96
C GLU A 17 -1.06 -12.21 11.26
N TYR A 18 -0.97 -12.58 9.97
CA TYR A 18 -2.13 -12.90 9.13
C TYR A 18 -2.02 -14.23 8.37
N ASN A 19 -1.10 -15.13 8.75
CA ASN A 19 -0.87 -16.40 8.04
C ASN A 19 -2.16 -17.17 7.71
N THR A 20 -3.11 -17.20 8.65
CA THR A 20 -4.36 -17.97 8.55
C THR A 20 -5.35 -17.40 7.53
N LEU A 21 -5.18 -16.13 7.14
CA LEU A 21 -6.02 -15.46 6.16
C LEU A 21 -5.37 -15.45 4.77
N VAL A 22 -4.08 -15.71 4.70
CA VAL A 22 -3.27 -15.61 3.49
C VAL A 22 -3.29 -16.95 2.74
N ARG A 23 -3.75 -16.89 1.50
CA ARG A 23 -3.67 -18.00 0.55
C ARG A 23 -2.31 -18.06 -0.14
N GLU A 24 -1.78 -16.90 -0.51
CA GLU A 24 -0.55 -16.81 -1.32
C GLU A 24 0.17 -15.49 -1.07
N ILE A 25 1.50 -15.52 -1.09
CA ILE A 25 2.34 -14.32 -1.11
C ILE A 25 3.36 -14.46 -2.24
N ILE A 26 3.43 -13.43 -3.09
CA ILE A 26 4.30 -13.37 -4.25
C ILE A 26 5.13 -12.09 -4.17
N LEU A 27 6.44 -12.23 -4.07
CA LEU A 27 7.38 -11.12 -4.27
C LEU A 27 7.80 -11.11 -5.74
N ASP A 28 7.55 -10.01 -6.44
CA ASP A 28 7.87 -9.88 -7.87
C ASP A 28 9.41 -9.87 -8.09
N LYS A 29 9.85 -10.62 -9.11
CA LYS A 29 11.28 -10.82 -9.41
C LYS A 29 11.91 -9.64 -10.12
N ASP A 30 11.12 -8.84 -10.82
CA ASP A 30 11.60 -7.74 -11.65
C ASP A 30 11.22 -6.38 -11.05
N ARG A 31 10.12 -6.33 -10.29
CA ARG A 31 9.59 -5.11 -9.68
C ARG A 31 9.62 -5.20 -8.15
N PRO A 32 9.85 -4.08 -7.43
CA PRO A 32 9.77 -4.05 -5.97
C PRO A 32 8.30 -4.03 -5.53
N VAL A 33 7.57 -5.11 -5.80
CA VAL A 33 6.16 -5.27 -5.46
C VAL A 33 5.95 -6.60 -4.73
N LEU A 34 5.24 -6.54 -3.60
CA LEU A 34 4.74 -7.68 -2.87
C LEU A 34 3.24 -7.79 -3.12
N LYS A 35 2.80 -8.92 -3.65
CA LYS A 35 1.39 -9.29 -3.78
C LYS A 35 1.03 -10.29 -2.70
N VAL A 36 -0.08 -10.04 -2.02
CA VAL A 36 -0.67 -10.95 -1.04
C VAL A 36 -2.09 -11.26 -1.51
N VAL A 37 -2.43 -12.54 -1.51
CA VAL A 37 -3.75 -13.04 -1.85
C VAL A 37 -4.35 -13.66 -0.60
N PHE A 38 -5.51 -13.15 -0.19
CA PHE A 38 -6.25 -13.69 0.96
C PHE A 38 -7.23 -14.77 0.51
N HIS A 39 -7.69 -15.63 1.44
CA HIS A 39 -8.65 -16.69 1.14
C HIS A 39 -10.00 -16.21 0.61
N ILE A 40 -10.38 -14.98 0.96
CA ILE A 40 -11.62 -14.32 0.53
C ILE A 40 -11.45 -13.53 -0.77
N GLU A 41 -10.45 -13.88 -1.58
CA GLU A 41 -10.17 -13.27 -2.89
C GLU A 41 -9.85 -11.76 -2.86
N ILE A 42 -9.55 -11.21 -1.67
CA ILE A 42 -8.95 -9.89 -1.52
C ILE A 42 -7.48 -9.97 -1.96
N TYR A 43 -7.04 -8.95 -2.69
CA TYR A 43 -5.64 -8.79 -3.08
C TYR A 43 -5.04 -7.56 -2.40
N LEU A 44 -3.86 -7.69 -1.82
CA LEU A 44 -3.08 -6.57 -1.31
C LEU A 44 -1.77 -6.49 -2.08
N TYR A 45 -1.52 -5.33 -2.68
CA TYR A 45 -0.27 -4.99 -3.33
C TYR A 45 0.47 -3.97 -2.48
N ILE A 46 1.75 -4.20 -2.19
CA ILE A 46 2.62 -3.29 -1.46
C ILE A 46 3.84 -3.01 -2.34
N ARG A 47 4.27 -1.76 -2.40
CA ARG A 47 5.45 -1.32 -3.13
C ARG A 47 6.25 -0.37 -2.25
N TYR A 48 7.57 -0.49 -2.32
CA TYR A 48 8.50 0.53 -1.84
C TYR A 48 9.28 1.10 -3.02
N ASN A 49 9.70 2.35 -2.92
CA ASN A 49 10.67 2.93 -3.84
C ASN A 49 12.06 3.05 -3.17
N GLU A 50 13.00 3.66 -3.87
CA GLU A 50 14.39 3.82 -3.39
C GLU A 50 14.55 4.93 -2.34
N TYR A 51 13.49 5.69 -2.10
CA TYR A 51 13.44 6.86 -1.21
C TYR A 51 12.74 6.56 0.13
N GLU A 52 12.58 5.27 0.50
CA GLU A 52 11.87 4.83 1.73
C GLU A 52 10.37 5.14 1.74
N GLU A 53 9.82 5.56 0.61
CA GLU A 53 8.39 5.76 0.44
C GLU A 53 7.73 4.45 0.02
N TYR A 54 6.45 4.32 0.34
CA TYR A 54 5.63 3.16 0.13
C TYR A 54 4.28 3.53 -0.46
N SER A 55 3.70 2.55 -1.15
CA SER A 55 2.31 2.58 -1.55
C SER A 55 1.71 1.21 -1.32
N TYR A 56 0.43 1.14 -0.95
CA TYR A 56 -0.32 -0.09 -0.95
C TYR A 56 -1.70 0.06 -1.58
N CYS A 57 -2.18 -1.02 -2.16
CA CYS A 57 -3.47 -1.09 -2.84
C CYS A 57 -4.17 -2.38 -2.43
N ALA A 58 -5.31 -2.26 -1.78
CA ALA A 58 -6.21 -3.37 -1.49
C ALA A 58 -7.32 -3.40 -2.54
N ILE A 59 -7.52 -4.55 -3.18
CA ILE A 59 -8.60 -4.80 -4.14
C ILE A 59 -9.55 -5.79 -3.48
N PHE A 60 -10.80 -5.37 -3.28
CA PHE A 60 -11.80 -6.16 -2.56
C PHE A 60 -12.65 -7.03 -3.48
N SER A 61 -12.85 -6.60 -4.74
CA SER A 61 -13.55 -7.38 -5.75
C SER A 61 -13.05 -7.05 -7.17
N PRO A 62 -13.51 -7.77 -8.22
CA PRO A 62 -13.19 -7.46 -9.61
C PRO A 62 -13.73 -6.10 -10.10
N ASN A 63 -14.60 -5.44 -9.32
CA ASN A 63 -15.09 -4.10 -9.66
C ASN A 63 -13.94 -3.09 -9.55
N PRO A 64 -13.59 -2.33 -10.62
CA PRO A 64 -12.50 -1.37 -10.60
C PRO A 64 -12.61 -0.27 -9.52
N ASP A 65 -13.83 0.04 -9.09
CA ASP A 65 -14.10 1.05 -8.06
C ASP A 65 -14.01 0.48 -6.64
N ASP A 66 -13.91 -0.84 -6.49
CA ASP A 66 -13.87 -1.54 -5.20
C ASP A 66 -12.42 -1.83 -4.78
N GLN A 67 -11.66 -0.74 -4.66
CA GLN A 67 -10.27 -0.75 -4.27
C GLN A 67 -9.94 0.45 -3.38
N MET A 68 -8.91 0.28 -2.55
CA MET A 68 -8.39 1.30 -1.65
C MET A 68 -6.90 1.43 -1.88
N ARG A 69 -6.43 2.64 -2.18
CA ARG A 69 -5.02 2.95 -2.42
C ARG A 69 -4.54 4.01 -1.45
N PHE A 70 -3.34 3.80 -0.92
CA PHE A 70 -2.61 4.80 -0.15
C PHE A 70 -1.15 4.82 -0.57
N ASP A 71 -0.54 5.98 -0.48
CA ASP A 71 0.89 6.18 -0.61
C ASP A 71 1.34 7.37 0.25
N ASN A 72 2.64 7.41 0.52
CA ASN A 72 3.28 8.49 1.26
C ASN A 72 4.33 9.24 0.40
N TYR A 73 4.21 9.19 -0.93
CA TYR A 73 5.21 9.78 -1.83
C TYR A 73 5.41 11.28 -1.63
N ASP A 74 4.37 11.96 -1.17
CA ASP A 74 4.41 13.41 -0.97
C ASP A 74 4.60 13.81 0.51
N ASP A 75 4.77 12.86 1.44
CA ASP A 75 4.87 13.16 2.88
C ASP A 75 6.11 14.00 3.23
N ILE A 76 7.14 13.95 2.38
CA ILE A 76 8.39 14.70 2.53
C ILE A 76 8.43 16.00 1.73
N TRP A 77 7.39 16.31 0.95
CA TRP A 77 7.36 17.55 0.18
C TRP A 77 7.12 18.73 1.13
N ASP A 78 7.98 19.75 1.04
CA ASP A 78 7.84 21.02 1.79
C ASP A 78 6.74 21.90 1.18
N VAL A 79 5.53 21.35 1.10
CA VAL A 79 4.33 22.04 0.66
C VAL A 79 3.50 22.43 1.88
N LYS A 80 2.98 23.66 1.90
CA LYS A 80 2.17 24.20 3.02
C LYS A 80 0.95 23.35 3.37
N THR A 81 0.55 22.47 2.46
CA THR A 81 -0.60 21.59 2.56
C THR A 81 -0.17 20.19 2.15
N ARG A 82 -0.14 19.24 3.09
CA ARG A 82 0.07 17.81 2.78
C ARG A 82 -0.99 17.35 1.79
N PRO A 83 -0.70 16.60 0.72
CA PRO A 83 -1.70 16.32 -0.33
C PRO A 83 -2.82 15.37 0.09
N HIS A 84 -2.75 14.75 1.28
CA HIS A 84 -3.87 14.04 1.91
C HIS A 84 -4.88 15.03 2.49
N HIS A 85 -5.59 15.73 1.59
CA HIS A 85 -6.64 16.67 1.93
C HIS A 85 -8.00 15.99 1.82
N PHE A 86 -8.64 15.76 2.96
CA PHE A 86 -10.05 15.34 2.98
C PHE A 86 -10.91 16.56 2.65
N HIS A 87 -11.40 16.66 1.41
CA HIS A 87 -12.32 17.71 1.01
C HIS A 87 -13.74 17.41 1.53
N VAL A 88 -14.04 17.80 2.78
CA VAL A 88 -15.42 17.84 3.26
C VAL A 88 -16.19 18.84 2.39
N ARG A 89 -17.26 18.40 1.70
CA ARG A 89 -18.11 19.29 0.89
C ARG A 89 -18.57 20.49 1.75
N GLY A 90 -18.18 21.69 1.35
CA GLY A 90 -18.57 22.94 2.00
C GLY A 90 -17.51 23.60 2.90
N MET A 91 -16.34 22.99 3.11
CA MET A 91 -15.23 23.65 3.80
C MET A 91 -14.35 24.43 2.81
N GLN A 92 -14.14 25.73 3.08
CA GLN A 92 -13.26 26.61 2.28
C GLN A 92 -11.79 26.52 2.65
N SER A 93 -11.46 25.89 3.78
CA SER A 93 -10.08 25.72 4.24
C SER A 93 -9.87 24.28 4.68
N VAL A 94 -8.76 23.71 4.22
CA VAL A 94 -8.37 22.36 4.57
C VAL A 94 -7.55 22.39 5.86
N ILE A 95 -7.78 21.42 6.75
CA ILE A 95 -7.03 21.23 7.99
C ILE A 95 -5.76 20.42 7.69
#